data_AF-A0A089VBH9-F1
#
_entry.id   AF-A0A089VBH9-F1
#
_cell.length_a   1.000
_cell.length_b   1.000
_cell.length_c   1.000
_cell.angle_alpha   90.00
_cell.angle_beta   90.00
_cell.angle_gamma   90.00
#
_symmetry.space_group_name_H-M   'P 1'
#
loop_
_entity.id
_entity.type
_entity.pdbx_description
1 polymer ?
#
loop_
_entity_poly.entity_id
_entity_poly.type
_entity_poly.pdbx_seq_one_letter_code
_entity_poly.pdbx_strand_id
1 'polypeptide(L)' 'EITIIASTLNWATSTIILTGLTTLITATYSLYMFLLTQRNKSPANMLHPPSHTREHLLMALHLLPLLLLLTHPKLLL' A
#
# COMPACT_ATOMS: atom_id res chain seq x y z
N GLU A 1 9.42 3.43 -5.83
CA GLU A 1 10.21 2.27 -5.36
C GLU A 1 11.22 1.74 -6.38
N ILE A 2 10.83 0.95 -7.40
CA ILE A 2 11.81 0.23 -8.24
C ILE A 2 12.86 1.14 -8.92
N THR A 3 12.48 2.32 -9.39
CA THR A 3 13.41 3.29 -9.99
C THR A 3 14.45 3.85 -9.01
N ILE A 4 14.06 4.04 -7.74
CA ILE A 4 14.93 4.53 -6.66
C ILE A 4 15.85 3.42 -6.18
N ILE A 5 15.33 2.19 -6.07
CA ILE A 5 16.14 1.02 -5.73
C ILE A 5 17.17 0.78 -6.84
N ALA A 6 16.78 0.88 -8.11
CA ALA A 6 17.71 0.72 -9.23
C ALA A 6 18.83 1.79 -9.23
N SER A 7 18.52 3.05 -8.92
CA SER A 7 19.54 4.11 -8.87
C SER A 7 20.49 3.96 -7.67
N THR A 8 19.98 3.59 -6.49
CA THR A 8 20.79 3.39 -5.28
C THR A 8 21.67 2.14 -5.35
N LEU A 9 21.20 1.08 -6.02
CA LEU A 9 22.01 -0.10 -6.33
C LEU A 9 23.15 0.19 -7.28
N ASN A 10 22.93 1.04 -8.29
CA ASN A 10 23.98 1.48 -9.20
C ASN A 10 25.04 2.33 -8.46
N TRP A 11 24.63 3.09 -7.46
CA TRP A 11 25.54 3.90 -6.65
C TRP A 11 26.39 3.06 -5.68
N ALA A 12 25.79 2.11 -4.97
CA ALA A 12 26.52 1.18 -4.12
C ALA A 12 25.74 -0.12 -3.90
N THR A 13 26.32 -1.26 -4.26
CA THR A 13 25.70 -2.58 -4.15
C THR A 13 25.30 -2.97 -2.72
N SER A 14 25.98 -2.43 -1.71
CA SER A 14 25.66 -2.65 -0.28
C SER A 14 24.27 -2.13 0.11
N THR A 15 23.73 -1.15 -0.63
CA THR A 15 22.40 -0.58 -0.37
C THR A 15 21.25 -1.56 -0.61
N ILE A 16 21.49 -2.72 -1.26
CA ILE A 16 20.47 -3.78 -1.43
C ILE A 16 19.96 -4.31 -0.10
N ILE A 17 20.84 -4.44 0.91
CA ILE A 17 20.47 -4.99 2.21
C ILE A 17 19.52 -4.01 2.91
N LEU A 18 19.84 -2.72 2.87
CA LEU A 18 19.05 -1.67 3.50
C LEU A 18 17.69 -1.45 2.79
N THR A 19 17.70 -1.38 1.46
CA THR A 19 16.46 -1.24 0.66
C THR A 19 15.59 -2.49 0.72
N GLY A 20 16.19 -3.68 0.75
CA GLY A 20 15.48 -4.94 0.98
C GLY A 20 14.85 -5.03 2.37
N LEU A 21 15.57 -4.59 3.41
CA LEU A 21 15.05 -4.61 4.78
C LEU A 21 13.92 -3.59 4.99
N THR A 22 14.05 -2.39 4.42
CA THR A 22 12.98 -1.38 4.48
C THR A 22 11.71 -1.84 3.76
N THR A 23 11.83 -2.39 2.55
CA THR A 23 10.68 -2.96 1.82
C THR A 23 10.03 -4.14 2.57
N LEU A 24 10.81 -5.01 3.21
CA LEU A 24 10.30 -6.11 4.03
C LEU A 24 9.51 -5.61 5.25
N ILE A 25 10.01 -4.59 5.95
CA ILE A 25 9.32 -3.99 7.09
C ILE A 25 7.99 -3.37 6.64
N THR A 26 7.99 -2.58 5.56
CA THR A 26 6.77 -1.94 5.03
C THR A 26 5.72 -2.97 4.60
N ALA A 27 6.14 -4.07 3.98
CA ALA A 27 5.25 -5.16 3.60
C ALA A 27 4.66 -5.88 4.82
N THR A 28 5.49 -6.17 5.82
CA THR A 28 5.06 -6.85 7.06
C THR A 28 4.08 -5.98 7.85
N TYR A 29 4.34 -4.67 7.96
CA TYR A 29 3.44 -3.74 8.64
C TYR A 29 2.10 -3.61 7.91
N SER A 30 2.11 -3.48 6.58
CA SER A 30 0.88 -3.42 5.78
C SER A 30 0.05 -4.70 5.92
N LEU A 31 0.70 -5.87 5.90
CA LEU A 31 0.05 -7.15 6.12
C LEU A 31 -0.53 -7.26 7.53
N TYR A 32 0.21 -6.84 8.55
CA TYR A 32 -0.26 -6.83 9.94
C TYR A 32 -1.52 -5.98 10.09
N MET A 33 -1.54 -4.77 9.53
CA MET A 33 -2.71 -3.89 9.52
C MET A 33 -3.91 -4.54 8.80
N PHE A 34 -3.69 -5.19 7.65
CA PHE A 34 -4.73 -5.90 6.92
C PHE A 34 -5.32 -7.07 7.74
N LEU A 35 -4.46 -7.89 8.35
CA LEU A 35 -4.90 -9.01 9.18
C LEU A 35 -5.70 -8.53 10.40
N LEU A 36 -5.25 -7.47 11.06
CA LEU A 36 -5.89 -6.95 12.25
C LEU A 36 -7.25 -6.30 11.97
N THR A 37 -7.40 -5.61 10.83
CA THR A 37 -8.62 -4.86 10.48
C THR A 37 -9.66 -5.68 9.71
N GLN A 38 -9.23 -6.56 8.80
CA GLN A 38 -10.14 -7.27 7.89
C GLN A 38 -10.35 -8.75 8.25
N ARG A 39 -9.36 -9.41 8.88
CA ARG A 39 -9.37 -10.87 9.09
C ARG A 39 -9.46 -11.29 10.56
N ASN A 40 -9.20 -10.39 11.49
CA ASN A 40 -9.36 -10.69 12.90
C ASN A 40 -10.84 -10.86 13.27
N LYS A 41 -11.11 -11.65 14.31
CA LYS A 41 -12.48 -11.92 14.76
C LYS A 41 -13.09 -10.61 15.27
N SER A 42 -14.09 -10.10 14.55
CA SER A 42 -14.87 -8.94 14.97
C SER A 42 -15.36 -9.16 16.41
N PRO A 43 -15.15 -8.22 17.33
CA PRO A 43 -15.63 -8.37 18.70
C PRO A 43 -17.14 -8.57 18.65
N ALA A 44 -17.63 -9.62 19.33
CA ALA A 44 -19.01 -10.08 19.27
C ALA A 44 -20.05 -9.03 19.72
N ASN A 45 -19.59 -7.91 20.28
CA ASN A 45 -20.39 -6.81 20.80
C ASN A 45 -20.39 -5.56 19.89
N MET A 46 -19.79 -5.61 18.69
CA MET A 46 -19.81 -4.51 17.72
C MET A 46 -20.78 -4.83 16.57
N LEU A 47 -21.96 -4.22 16.61
CA LEU A 47 -22.85 -4.08 15.45
C LEU A 47 -22.19 -3.11 14.46
N HIS A 48 -21.56 -3.64 13.42
CA HIS A 48 -21.02 -2.82 12.33
C HIS A 48 -22.16 -2.38 11.40
N PRO A 49 -22.47 -1.08 11.30
CA PRO A 49 -23.45 -0.60 10.34
C PRO A 49 -22.94 -0.84 8.91
N PRO A 50 -23.84 -1.04 7.93
CA PRO A 50 -23.44 -1.27 6.55
C PRO A 50 -22.72 -0.04 5.99
N SER A 51 -21.68 -0.26 5.17
CA SER A 51 -20.90 0.80 4.54
C SER A 51 -21.78 1.68 3.64
N HIS A 52 -21.61 3.00 3.75
CA HIS A 52 -22.44 3.96 3.01
C HIS A 52 -21.94 4.23 1.59
N THR A 53 -22.81 4.68 0.69
CA THR A 53 -22.46 5.05 -0.69
C THR A 53 -21.39 6.15 -0.76
N ARG A 54 -21.41 7.09 0.19
CA ARG A 54 -20.38 8.15 0.33
C ARG A 54 -18.98 7.58 0.54
N GLU A 55 -18.86 6.54 1.36
CA GLU A 55 -17.57 5.91 1.70
C GLU A 55 -17.02 5.14 0.49
N HIS A 56 -17.89 4.41 -0.21
CA HIS A 56 -17.53 3.75 -1.46
C HIS A 56 -17.09 4.73 -2.54
N LEU A 57 -17.82 5.83 -2.72
CA LEU A 57 -17.46 6.87 -3.69
C LEU A 57 -16.10 7.50 -3.35
N LEU A 58 -15.85 7.76 -2.06
CA LEU A 58 -14.58 8.32 -1.61
C LEU A 58 -13.43 7.35 -1.88
N MET A 59 -13.58 6.07 -1.58
CA MET A 59 -12.58 5.04 -1.89
C MET A 59 -12.36 4.91 -3.40
N ALA A 60 -13.42 4.90 -4.21
CA ALA A 60 -13.33 4.83 -5.65
C ALA A 60 -12.59 6.05 -6.23
N LEU A 61 -12.87 7.26 -5.73
CA LEU A 61 -12.20 8.48 -6.17
C LEU A 61 -10.72 8.53 -5.79
N HIS A 62 -10.29 7.85 -4.73
CA HIS A 62 -8.87 7.72 -4.39
C HIS A 62 -8.18 6.61 -5.21
N LEU A 63 -8.85 5.49 -5.44
CA LEU A 63 -8.26 4.31 -6.09
C LEU A 63 -8.18 4.46 -7.62
N LEU A 64 -9.18 5.09 -8.24
CA LEU A 64 -9.26 5.26 -9.70
C LEU A 64 -8.11 6.12 -10.26
N PRO A 65 -7.76 7.29 -9.69
CA PRO A 65 -6.59 8.05 -10.13
C PRO A 65 -5.29 7.30 -9.94
N LEU A 66 -5.17 6.53 -8.86
CA LEU A 66 -3.97 5.75 -8.53
C LEU A 66 -3.76 4.62 -9.55
N LEU A 67 -4.83 3.90 -9.93
CA LEU A 67 -4.81 2.94 -11.03
C LEU A 67 -4.50 3.60 -12.37
N LEU A 68 -5.09 4.75 -12.65
CA LEU A 68 -4.85 5.47 -13.91
C LEU A 68 -3.37 5.87 -14.03
N LEU A 69 -2.76 6.37 -12.96
CA LEU A 69 -1.33 6.67 -12.89
C LEU A 69 -0.45 5.42 -13.07
N LEU A 70 -0.87 4.25 -12.58
CA LEU A 70 -0.16 2.99 -12.82
C LEU A 70 -0.15 2.62 -14.31
N THR A 71 -1.26 2.84 -15.02
CA THR A 71 -1.35 2.55 -16.48
C THR A 71 -0.58 3.56 -17.33
N HIS A 72 -0.48 4.81 -16.89
CA HIS A 72 0.17 5.90 -17.61
C HIS A 72 1.21 6.61 -16.73
N PRO A 73 2.32 5.93 -16.36
CA PRO A 73 3.30 6.47 -15.41
C PRO A 73 4.04 7.71 -15.93
N LYS A 74 4.03 7.94 -17.25
CA LYS A 74 4.64 9.12 -17.90
C LYS A 74 3.92 10.44 -17.61
N LEU A 75 2.72 10.41 -17.03
CA LEU A 75 2.01 11.64 -16.66
C LEU A 75 2.62 12.34 -15.43
N LEU A 76 3.44 11.63 -14.66
CA LEU A 76 4.00 12.11 -13.38
C LEU A 76 5.55 12.15 -13.37
N LEU A 77 6.19 11.49 -14.33
CA LEU A 77 7.64 11.29 -14.43
C LEU A 77 8.22 12.20 -15.53
#